data_AF-A0A7X0VW70-F1
#
_entry.id   AF-A0A7X0VW70-F1
#
_cell.length_a   1.000
_cell.length_b   1.000
_cell.length_c   1.000
_cell.angle_alpha   90.00
_cell.angle_beta   90.00
_cell.angle_gamma   90.00
#
_symmetry.space_group_name_H-M   'P 1'
#
loop_
_entity.id
_entity.type
_entity.pdbx_description
1 polymer ?
#
loop_
_entity_poly.entity_id
_entity_poly.type
_entity_poly.pdbx_seq_one_letter_code
_entity_poly.pdbx_strand_id
1 'polypeptide(L)'
;MEPWVAIVLTGAAIAGYGWLLPAGNAKTETASGTAANEEAYDRLLEDLETENRELVDAVVKFKREQDETVDRLGRRIRELERQMSDWKAADASPRQAAEAPASVGSAAIPAERSDIADSAAAIASRPNAAVDLPAAEPALSDAAADGEQGSAASTIRGRYAELISLYERGRSIEQIAKALHLNKGEVQLILQLAKREVGQRA
;
A
#
# COMPACT_ATOMS: atom_id res chain seq x y z
N MET A 1 -13.38 23.04 60.30
CA MET A 1 -11.92 23.03 60.56
C MET A 1 -11.40 24.38 60.11
N GLU A 2 -10.92 25.20 61.03
CA GLU A 2 -10.37 26.53 60.71
C GLU A 2 -9.26 26.39 59.66
N PRO A 3 -9.30 27.14 58.54
CA PRO A 3 -8.35 26.99 57.42
C PRO A 3 -6.89 27.22 57.86
N TRP A 4 -6.69 27.99 58.94
CA TRP A 4 -5.40 28.18 59.59
C TRP A 4 -4.79 26.89 60.14
N VAL A 5 -5.61 26.00 60.71
CA VAL A 5 -5.15 24.72 61.27
C VAL A 5 -4.65 23.79 60.16
N ALA A 6 -5.30 23.80 59.00
CA ALA A 6 -4.88 23.00 57.86
C ALA A 6 -3.49 23.41 57.34
N ILE A 7 -3.20 24.71 57.29
CA ILE A 7 -1.89 25.24 56.86
C ILE A 7 -0.79 24.83 57.85
N VAL A 8 -1.04 24.98 59.16
CA VAL A 8 -0.06 24.62 60.20
C VAL A 8 0.21 23.11 60.21
N LEU A 9 -0.82 22.28 60.04
CA LEU A 9 -0.69 20.83 60.06
C LEU A 9 0.06 20.31 58.82
N THR A 10 -0.19 20.90 57.65
CA THR A 10 0.54 20.55 56.41
C THR A 10 2.00 20.99 56.49
N GLY A 11 2.28 22.18 57.03
CA GLY A 11 3.64 22.66 57.26
C GLY A 11 4.41 21.79 58.25
N ALA A 12 3.78 21.39 59.36
CA ALA A 12 4.37 20.50 60.34
C ALA A 12 4.65 19.10 59.76
N ALA A 13 3.77 18.58 58.90
CA ALA A 13 3.98 17.31 58.22
C ALA A 13 5.19 17.37 57.27
N ILE A 14 5.33 18.44 56.48
CA ILE A 14 6.47 18.62 55.55
C ILE A 14 7.79 18.80 56.33
N ALA A 15 7.79 19.61 57.39
CA ALA A 15 8.97 19.83 58.22
C ALA A 15 9.42 18.56 58.96
N GLY A 16 8.46 17.78 59.50
CA GLY A 16 8.74 16.48 60.09
C GLY A 16 9.32 15.49 59.08
N TYR A 17 8.82 15.49 57.85
CA TYR A 17 9.34 14.63 56.78
C TYR A 17 10.76 15.01 56.36
N GLY A 18 11.08 16.32 56.32
CA GLY A 18 12.42 16.82 56.03
C GLY A 18 13.45 16.48 57.12
N TRP A 19 13.01 16.37 58.38
CA TRP A 19 13.89 15.98 59.49
C TRP A 19 14.10 14.47 59.61
N LEU A 20 13.22 13.67 58.99
CA LEU A 20 13.33 12.21 58.92
C LEU A 20 14.16 11.73 57.71
N LEU A 21 14.50 12.62 56.76
CA LEU A 21 15.45 12.30 55.71
C LEU A 21 16.89 12.44 56.25
N PRO A 22 17.68 11.35 56.33
CA PRO A 22 19.10 11.46 56.63
C PRO A 22 19.76 12.25 55.49
N ALA A 23 20.47 13.32 55.84
CA ALA A 23 21.27 14.11 54.91
C ALA A 23 22.42 13.25 54.35
N GLY A 24 22.11 12.45 53.33
CA GLY A 24 23.05 11.53 52.70
C GLY A 24 22.90 11.59 51.18
N ASN A 25 23.98 12.03 50.53
CA ASN A 25 24.46 11.57 49.22
C ASN A 25 24.04 12.31 47.93
N ALA A 26 23.35 13.44 47.99
CA ALA A 26 23.09 14.24 46.78
C ALA A 26 24.36 14.76 46.06
N LYS A 27 25.54 14.76 46.73
CA LYS A 27 26.79 15.28 46.17
C LYS A 27 27.79 14.20 45.71
N THR A 28 27.60 12.94 46.11
CA THR A 28 28.50 11.83 45.76
C THR A 28 27.96 11.02 44.58
N GLU A 29 26.64 10.94 44.41
CA GLU A 29 26.02 10.30 43.24
C GLU A 29 26.25 11.07 41.94
N THR A 30 26.44 12.39 41.99
CA THR A 30 26.62 13.19 40.77
C THR A 30 27.95 12.91 40.08
N ALA A 31 29.03 12.67 40.84
CA ALA A 31 30.37 12.41 40.29
C ALA A 31 30.53 10.97 39.79
N SER A 32 29.97 9.98 40.51
CA SER A 32 29.90 8.59 40.04
C SER A 32 28.89 8.41 38.90
N GLY A 33 27.80 9.17 38.92
CA GLY A 33 26.81 9.22 37.85
C GLY A 33 27.37 9.81 36.55
N THR A 34 28.20 10.86 36.60
CA THR A 34 28.85 11.40 35.40
C THR A 34 29.82 10.42 34.75
N ALA A 35 30.63 9.71 35.53
CA ALA A 35 31.56 8.70 34.99
C ALA A 35 30.81 7.47 34.42
N ALA A 36 29.76 7.01 35.09
CA ALA A 36 28.90 5.95 34.59
C ALA A 36 28.09 6.37 33.34
N ASN A 37 27.73 7.66 33.24
CA ASN A 37 27.09 8.22 32.06
C ASN A 37 28.06 8.29 30.88
N GLU A 38 29.34 8.61 31.11
CA GLU A 38 30.37 8.66 30.06
C GLU A 38 30.64 7.27 29.46
N GLU A 39 30.73 6.23 30.30
CA GLU A 39 30.82 4.85 29.84
C GLU A 39 29.56 4.39 29.06
N ALA A 40 28.38 4.91 29.43
CA ALA A 40 27.15 4.67 28.69
C ALA A 40 27.13 5.39 27.33
N TYR A 41 27.72 6.58 27.21
CA TYR A 41 27.85 7.28 25.94
C TYR A 41 28.87 6.62 25.01
N ASP A 42 29.99 6.13 25.55
CA ASP A 42 30.98 5.39 24.76
C ASP A 42 30.36 4.11 24.18
N ARG A 43 29.61 3.36 25.00
CA ARG A 43 28.84 2.20 24.51
C ARG A 43 27.81 2.57 23.46
N LEU A 44 27.09 3.69 23.65
CA LEU A 44 26.09 4.14 22.68
C LEU A 44 26.74 4.55 21.35
N LEU A 45 27.90 5.21 21.39
CA LEU A 45 28.65 5.56 20.19
C LEU A 45 29.11 4.32 19.43
N GLU A 46 29.61 3.31 20.12
CA GLU A 46 30.01 2.05 19.50
C GLU A 46 28.82 1.29 18.89
N ASP A 47 27.67 1.32 19.57
CA ASP A 47 26.41 0.75 19.06
C ASP A 47 25.93 1.50 17.80
N LEU A 48 25.93 2.84 17.82
CA LEU A 48 25.54 3.66 16.67
C LEU A 48 26.50 3.51 15.49
N GLU A 49 27.80 3.39 15.72
CA GLU A 49 28.77 3.12 14.65
C GLU A 49 28.58 1.74 14.03
N THR A 50 28.18 0.76 14.84
CA THR A 50 27.88 -0.60 14.39
C THR A 50 26.59 -0.59 13.57
N GLU A 51 25.50 -0.02 14.09
CA GLU A 51 24.23 0.13 13.38
C GLU A 51 24.37 0.90 12.07
N ASN A 52 25.17 1.98 12.04
CA ASN A 52 25.40 2.74 10.81
C ASN A 52 26.08 1.86 9.74
N ARG A 53 27.07 1.08 10.13
CA ARG A 53 27.76 0.13 9.24
C ARG A 53 26.80 -0.94 8.71
N GLU A 54 25.97 -1.50 9.58
CA GLU A 54 24.95 -2.48 9.20
C GLU A 54 23.91 -1.89 8.24
N LEU A 55 23.45 -0.66 8.48
CA LEU A 55 22.52 0.04 7.60
C LEU A 55 23.13 0.29 6.22
N VAL A 56 24.39 0.73 6.18
CA VAL A 56 25.10 0.95 4.91
C VAL A 56 25.24 -0.36 4.15
N ASP A 57 25.67 -1.45 4.81
CA ASP A 57 25.80 -2.76 4.18
C ASP A 57 24.44 -3.30 3.69
N ALA A 58 23.38 -3.13 4.47
CA ALA A 58 22.04 -3.50 4.07
C ALA A 58 21.57 -2.73 2.82
N VAL A 59 21.86 -1.43 2.74
CA VAL A 59 21.54 -0.60 1.57
C VAL A 59 22.36 -1.04 0.34
N VAL A 60 23.65 -1.31 0.51
CA VAL A 60 24.50 -1.82 -0.59
C VAL A 60 23.98 -3.15 -1.11
N LYS A 61 23.62 -4.07 -0.21
CA LYS A 61 23.03 -5.36 -0.56
C LYS A 61 21.70 -5.20 -1.29
N PHE A 62 20.81 -4.35 -0.77
CA PHE A 62 19.51 -4.09 -1.39
C PHE A 62 19.66 -3.47 -2.78
N LYS A 63 20.57 -2.52 -2.94
CA LYS A 63 20.88 -1.92 -4.26
C LYS A 63 21.38 -2.98 -5.24
N ARG A 64 22.27 -3.87 -4.81
CA ARG A 64 22.76 -4.97 -5.64
C ARG A 64 21.65 -5.93 -6.06
N GLU A 65 20.75 -6.30 -5.15
CA GLU A 65 19.60 -7.15 -5.46
C GLU A 65 18.62 -6.47 -6.44
N GLN A 66 18.44 -5.15 -6.31
CA GLN A 66 17.65 -4.36 -7.25
C GLN A 66 18.31 -4.31 -8.63
N ASP A 67 19.61 -4.02 -8.71
CA ASP A 67 20.35 -3.98 -9.96
C ASP A 67 20.27 -5.33 -10.69
N GLU A 68 20.43 -6.45 -9.96
CA GLU A 68 20.27 -7.81 -10.51
C GLU A 68 18.84 -8.08 -11.03
N THR A 69 17.83 -7.55 -10.33
CA THR A 69 16.42 -7.68 -10.73
C THR A 69 16.12 -6.84 -11.97
N VAL A 70 16.61 -5.60 -12.03
CA VAL A 70 16.49 -4.70 -13.18
C VAL A 70 17.18 -5.32 -14.38
N ASP A 71 18.37 -5.89 -14.22
CA ASP A 71 19.08 -6.59 -15.29
C ASP A 71 18.31 -7.81 -15.79
N ARG A 72 17.71 -8.61 -14.88
CA ARG A 72 16.88 -9.77 -15.25
C ARG A 72 15.67 -9.32 -16.08
N LEU A 73 14.97 -8.29 -15.63
CA LEU A 73 13.82 -7.74 -16.35
C LEU A 73 14.24 -7.14 -17.70
N GLY A 74 15.33 -6.38 -17.74
CA GLY A 74 15.88 -5.80 -18.97
C GLY A 74 16.32 -6.85 -19.99
N ARG A 75 16.84 -8.00 -19.54
CA ARG A 75 17.09 -9.16 -20.44
C ARG A 75 15.81 -9.74 -20.99
N ARG A 76 14.78 -9.91 -20.15
CA ARG A 76 13.49 -10.46 -20.59
C ARG A 76 12.77 -9.53 -21.56
N ILE A 77 12.81 -8.22 -21.33
CA ILE A 77 12.24 -7.22 -22.23
C ILE A 77 12.93 -7.31 -23.60
N ARG A 78 14.26 -7.28 -23.65
CA ARG A 78 15.01 -7.41 -24.91
C ARG A 78 14.70 -8.70 -25.67
N GLU A 79 14.53 -9.80 -24.95
CA GLU A 79 14.13 -11.08 -25.57
C GLU A 79 12.72 -11.01 -26.17
N LEU A 80 11.76 -10.44 -25.44
CA LEU A 80 10.39 -10.26 -25.94
C LEU A 80 10.33 -9.29 -27.13
N GLU A 81 11.12 -8.22 -27.09
CA GLU A 81 11.27 -7.28 -28.20
C GLU A 81 11.81 -7.97 -29.45
N ARG A 82 12.81 -8.85 -29.28
CA ARG A 82 13.39 -9.63 -30.38
C ARG A 82 12.39 -10.61 -30.98
N GLN A 83 11.67 -11.36 -30.14
CA GLN A 83 10.60 -12.25 -30.60
C GLN A 83 9.54 -11.45 -31.36
N MET A 84 9.11 -10.31 -30.85
CA MET A 84 8.14 -9.45 -31.53
C MET A 84 8.67 -8.94 -32.88
N SER A 85 9.96 -8.58 -32.99
CA SER A 85 10.54 -8.18 -34.27
C SER A 85 10.59 -9.33 -35.28
N ASP A 86 10.87 -10.55 -34.82
CA ASP A 86 10.92 -11.73 -35.68
C ASP A 86 9.52 -12.08 -36.22
N TRP A 87 8.47 -12.01 -35.38
CA TRP A 87 7.08 -12.19 -35.82
C TRP A 87 6.64 -11.10 -36.79
N LYS A 88 6.95 -9.82 -36.51
CA LYS A 88 6.64 -8.70 -37.41
C LYS A 88 7.35 -8.85 -38.76
N ALA A 89 8.59 -9.32 -38.78
CA ALA A 89 9.33 -9.59 -40.01
C ALA A 89 8.73 -10.77 -40.79
N ALA A 90 8.31 -11.83 -40.08
CA ALA A 90 7.64 -12.98 -40.68
C ALA A 90 6.28 -12.63 -41.29
N ASP A 91 5.49 -11.76 -40.65
CA ASP A 91 4.20 -11.27 -41.17
C ASP A 91 4.36 -10.24 -42.30
N ALA A 92 5.47 -9.51 -42.35
CA ALA A 92 5.79 -8.58 -43.44
C ALA A 92 6.24 -9.31 -44.72
N SER A 93 6.85 -10.48 -44.60
CA SER A 93 7.41 -11.25 -45.73
C SER A 93 6.40 -11.82 -46.75
N PRO A 94 5.19 -12.29 -46.40
CA PRO A 94 4.24 -12.84 -47.38
C PRO A 94 3.44 -11.78 -48.15
N ARG A 95 3.42 -10.51 -47.73
CA ARG A 95 2.62 -9.47 -48.44
C ARG A 95 3.37 -8.78 -49.58
N GLN A 96 4.71 -8.77 -49.57
CA GLN A 96 5.48 -8.06 -50.60
C GLN A 96 5.70 -8.87 -51.89
N ALA A 97 5.37 -10.17 -51.90
CA ALA A 97 5.44 -11.01 -53.10
C ALA A 97 4.12 -11.04 -53.92
N ALA A 98 3.03 -10.44 -53.43
CA ALA A 98 1.70 -10.52 -54.06
C ALA A 98 1.23 -9.21 -54.72
N GLU A 99 1.93 -8.09 -54.57
CA GLU A 99 1.57 -6.83 -55.25
C GLU A 99 2.55 -6.52 -56.39
N ALA A 100 2.33 -7.17 -57.53
CA ALA A 100 2.68 -6.61 -58.82
C ALA A 100 1.47 -5.78 -59.32
N PRO A 101 1.51 -4.44 -59.32
CA PRO A 101 0.47 -3.66 -59.96
C PRO A 101 0.75 -3.57 -61.47
N ALA A 102 0.17 -4.50 -62.23
CA ALA A 102 -0.23 -4.23 -63.60
C ALA A 102 -1.60 -3.53 -63.57
N SER A 103 -1.63 -2.21 -63.78
CA SER A 103 -2.70 -1.53 -64.53
C SER A 103 -2.41 -0.02 -64.64
N VAL A 104 -2.11 0.37 -65.87
CA VAL A 104 -2.24 1.74 -66.36
C VAL A 104 -3.72 1.97 -66.65
N GLY A 105 -4.32 3.03 -66.10
CA GLY A 105 -5.73 3.36 -66.37
C GLY A 105 -6.21 4.60 -65.62
N SER A 106 -6.04 5.76 -66.26
CA SER A 106 -6.49 7.10 -65.84
C SER A 106 -8.01 7.24 -65.73
N ALA A 107 -8.52 7.92 -64.69
CA ALA A 107 -9.63 8.89 -64.80
C ALA A 107 -9.93 9.65 -63.47
N ALA A 108 -9.67 10.96 -63.50
CA ALA A 108 -10.51 12.08 -63.02
C ALA A 108 -10.92 12.24 -61.52
N ILE A 109 -10.60 13.44 -61.02
CA ILE A 109 -11.00 14.21 -59.82
C ILE A 109 -12.47 14.74 -60.04
N PRO A 110 -13.31 15.29 -59.09
CA PRO A 110 -12.93 16.08 -57.90
C PRO A 110 -13.85 16.17 -56.63
N ALA A 111 -13.25 16.74 -55.57
CA ALA A 111 -13.74 17.71 -54.55
C ALA A 111 -15.01 17.43 -53.68
N GLU A 112 -14.86 17.59 -52.35
CA GLU A 112 -15.44 18.65 -51.47
C GLU A 112 -15.17 18.29 -49.98
N ARG A 113 -14.47 19.12 -49.19
CA ARG A 113 -15.00 20.09 -48.19
C ARG A 113 -16.02 19.45 -47.24
N SER A 114 -15.99 19.57 -45.91
CA SER A 114 -15.50 20.61 -45.00
C SER A 114 -15.70 20.05 -43.59
N ASP A 115 -14.88 20.47 -42.62
CA ASP A 115 -15.18 20.79 -41.20
C ASP A 115 -16.02 19.78 -40.36
N ILE A 116 -15.91 19.59 -39.05
CA ILE A 116 -15.58 20.47 -37.93
C ILE A 116 -15.25 19.51 -36.77
N ALA A 117 -14.24 19.83 -35.97
CA ALA A 117 -14.09 19.28 -34.64
C ALA A 117 -15.24 19.77 -33.75
N ASP A 118 -16.02 18.88 -33.13
CA ASP A 118 -16.39 18.99 -31.71
C ASP A 118 -17.29 17.85 -31.22
N SER A 119 -17.40 17.77 -29.90
CA SER A 119 -18.40 17.03 -29.12
C SER A 119 -18.06 15.60 -28.72
N ALA A 120 -17.15 15.54 -27.76
CA ALA A 120 -17.39 14.78 -26.55
C ALA A 120 -18.72 15.21 -25.88
N ALA A 121 -19.36 14.24 -25.22
CA ALA A 121 -20.52 14.34 -24.32
C ALA A 121 -21.92 14.31 -24.96
N ALA A 122 -22.58 13.15 -24.84
CA ALA A 122 -23.95 12.97 -24.32
C ALA A 122 -24.45 11.58 -24.73
N ILE A 123 -24.33 10.56 -23.88
CA ILE A 123 -25.32 10.18 -22.85
C ILE A 123 -26.54 9.44 -23.42
N ALA A 124 -26.73 8.25 -22.85
CA ALA A 124 -27.98 7.52 -22.66
C ALA A 124 -28.60 6.80 -23.87
N SER A 125 -28.44 5.47 -23.86
CA SER A 125 -29.56 4.56 -23.59
C SER A 125 -29.06 3.16 -23.21
N ARG A 126 -29.26 2.79 -21.93
CA ARG A 126 -29.48 1.40 -21.47
C ARG A 126 -30.90 0.96 -21.93
N PRO A 127 -31.35 -0.32 -21.88
CA PRO A 127 -30.81 -1.47 -21.13
C PRO A 127 -30.87 -2.86 -21.85
N ASN A 128 -30.34 -3.89 -21.18
CA ASN A 128 -30.75 -5.31 -21.17
C ASN A 128 -31.06 -6.10 -22.47
N ALA A 129 -30.23 -7.11 -22.73
CA ALA A 129 -30.64 -8.44 -23.19
C ALA A 129 -29.60 -9.44 -22.62
N ALA A 130 -29.88 -10.10 -21.50
CA ALA A 130 -30.59 -11.37 -21.43
C ALA A 130 -29.78 -12.53 -22.06
N VAL A 131 -29.24 -13.33 -21.15
CA VAL A 131 -28.62 -14.64 -21.33
C VAL A 131 -29.63 -15.62 -21.93
N ASP A 132 -29.19 -16.47 -22.86
CA ASP A 132 -29.92 -17.67 -23.26
C ASP A 132 -28.94 -18.86 -23.25
N LEU A 133 -28.92 -19.58 -22.13
CA LEU A 133 -28.47 -20.98 -22.07
C LEU A 133 -29.65 -21.80 -21.52
N PRO A 134 -29.92 -22.98 -22.10
CA PRO A 134 -31.16 -23.69 -21.87
C PRO A 134 -31.21 -24.39 -20.52
N ALA A 135 -32.44 -24.40 -20.01
CA ALA A 135 -32.90 -25.00 -18.77
C ALA A 135 -32.53 -26.48 -18.58
N ALA A 136 -32.09 -26.80 -17.36
CA ALA A 136 -32.31 -28.09 -16.72
C ALA A 136 -32.45 -27.87 -15.20
N GLU A 137 -33.67 -27.97 -14.70
CA GLU A 137 -34.08 -28.10 -13.30
C GLU A 137 -34.98 -29.36 -13.19
N PRO A 138 -35.36 -29.89 -12.01
CA PRO A 138 -34.97 -29.56 -10.62
C PRO A 138 -34.74 -30.80 -9.69
N ALA A 139 -34.45 -30.50 -8.41
CA ALA A 139 -34.62 -31.29 -7.16
C ALA A 139 -33.26 -31.54 -6.46
N LEU A 140 -32.97 -30.96 -5.29
CA LEU A 140 -33.79 -30.88 -4.07
C LEU A 140 -33.53 -29.58 -3.28
N SER A 141 -34.61 -29.04 -2.71
CA SER A 141 -34.72 -28.14 -1.54
C SER A 141 -33.81 -28.62 -0.38
N ASP A 142 -33.28 -27.82 0.55
CA ASP A 142 -33.88 -26.72 1.30
C ASP A 142 -32.80 -26.12 2.22
N ALA A 143 -32.70 -24.79 2.31
CA ALA A 143 -32.28 -24.00 3.48
C ALA A 143 -31.98 -22.56 3.05
N ALA A 144 -33.02 -21.73 3.13
CA ALA A 144 -32.96 -20.29 2.97
C ALA A 144 -32.05 -19.62 4.01
N ALA A 145 -31.10 -18.80 3.54
CA ALA A 145 -30.69 -17.53 4.15
C ALA A 145 -29.56 -16.86 3.34
N ASP A 146 -29.79 -16.45 2.09
CA ASP A 146 -28.80 -15.63 1.37
C ASP A 146 -29.47 -14.63 0.44
N GLY A 147 -29.97 -13.55 1.04
CA GLY A 147 -30.63 -12.44 0.34
C GLY A 147 -29.90 -11.09 0.40
N GLU A 148 -28.77 -10.97 1.13
CA GLU A 148 -28.09 -9.68 1.32
C GLU A 148 -26.57 -9.69 1.07
N GLN A 149 -26.00 -10.78 0.53
CA GLN A 149 -24.54 -10.89 0.34
C GLN A 149 -24.03 -10.28 -0.98
N GLY A 150 -24.91 -10.00 -1.95
CA GLY A 150 -24.52 -9.53 -3.28
C GLY A 150 -23.97 -8.10 -3.32
N SER A 151 -24.46 -7.20 -2.45
CA SER A 151 -24.03 -5.79 -2.45
C SER A 151 -22.84 -5.50 -1.52
N ALA A 152 -22.59 -6.34 -0.52
CA ALA A 152 -21.43 -6.23 0.35
C ALA A 152 -20.15 -6.67 -0.39
N ALA A 153 -20.22 -7.76 -1.17
CA ALA A 153 -19.09 -8.31 -1.91
C ALA A 153 -18.55 -7.39 -3.02
N SER A 154 -19.32 -6.41 -3.51
CA SER A 154 -18.83 -5.44 -4.50
C SER A 154 -18.01 -4.29 -3.89
N THR A 155 -18.18 -4.01 -2.61
CA THR A 155 -17.46 -2.92 -1.91
C THR A 155 -16.05 -3.37 -1.52
N ILE A 156 -15.09 -2.44 -1.50
CA ILE A 156 -13.71 -2.75 -1.04
C ILE A 156 -13.74 -3.12 0.44
N ARG A 157 -14.61 -2.43 1.21
CA ARG A 157 -14.87 -2.77 2.61
C ARG A 157 -15.40 -4.18 2.81
N GLY A 158 -16.33 -4.66 1.98
CA GLY A 158 -16.89 -6.01 2.14
C GLY A 158 -15.92 -7.13 1.77
N ARG A 159 -15.10 -6.93 0.74
CA ARG A 159 -14.05 -7.89 0.35
C ARG A 159 -12.91 -7.99 1.37
N TYR A 160 -12.62 -6.90 2.06
CA TYR A 160 -11.55 -6.83 3.07
C TYR A 160 -12.08 -6.53 4.48
N ALA A 161 -13.29 -6.98 4.79
CA ALA A 161 -13.92 -6.73 6.10
C ALA A 161 -13.09 -7.30 7.25
N GLU A 162 -12.48 -8.46 7.05
CA GLU A 162 -11.62 -9.10 8.03
C GLU A 162 -10.35 -8.27 8.31
N LEU A 163 -9.74 -7.69 7.27
CA LEU A 163 -8.57 -6.80 7.39
C LEU A 163 -8.91 -5.54 8.20
N ILE A 164 -10.04 -4.90 7.90
CA ILE A 164 -10.48 -3.69 8.60
C ILE A 164 -10.81 -4.01 10.06
N SER A 165 -11.47 -5.15 10.32
CA SER A 165 -11.77 -5.58 11.69
C SER A 165 -10.49 -5.83 12.52
N LEU A 166 -9.43 -6.35 11.89
CA LEU A 166 -8.14 -6.55 12.56
C LEU A 166 -7.44 -5.22 12.85
N TYR A 167 -7.55 -4.26 11.94
CA TYR A 167 -7.03 -2.91 12.13
C TYR A 167 -7.77 -2.14 13.23
N GLU A 168 -9.10 -2.22 13.27
CA GLU A 168 -9.92 -1.61 14.33
C GLU A 168 -9.66 -2.21 15.72
N ARG A 169 -9.26 -3.49 15.77
CA ARG A 169 -8.77 -4.15 16.99
C ARG A 169 -7.38 -3.69 17.44
N GLY A 170 -6.76 -2.72 16.76
CA GLY A 170 -5.46 -2.13 17.11
C GLY A 170 -4.26 -2.99 16.69
N ARG A 171 -4.46 -3.97 15.80
CA ARG A 171 -3.38 -4.85 15.33
C ARG A 171 -2.46 -4.07 14.39
N SER A 172 -1.14 -4.30 14.49
CA SER A 172 -0.18 -3.60 13.62
C SER A 172 -0.34 -4.02 12.17
N ILE A 173 -0.01 -3.12 11.24
CA ILE A 173 -0.09 -3.37 9.79
C ILE A 173 0.72 -4.61 9.40
N GLU A 174 1.87 -4.83 10.05
CA GLU A 174 2.74 -5.99 9.81
C GLU A 174 2.12 -7.30 10.32
N GLN A 175 1.43 -7.27 11.45
CA GLN A 175 0.70 -8.43 11.97
C GLN A 175 -0.50 -8.77 11.09
N ILE A 176 -1.16 -7.76 10.51
CA ILE A 176 -2.27 -7.97 9.58
C ILE A 176 -1.76 -8.54 8.25
N ALA A 177 -0.68 -7.99 7.72
CA ALA A 177 0.02 -8.50 6.53
C ALA A 177 0.40 -9.97 6.70
N LYS A 178 0.98 -10.33 7.86
CA LYS A 178 1.34 -11.72 8.17
C LYS A 178 0.13 -12.64 8.35
N ALA A 179 -0.95 -12.16 8.96
CA ALA A 179 -2.15 -12.96 9.22
C ALA A 179 -2.98 -13.24 7.96
N LEU A 180 -3.04 -12.28 7.03
CA LEU A 180 -3.82 -12.38 5.80
C LEU A 180 -2.97 -12.74 4.57
N HIS A 181 -1.67 -13.03 4.77
CA HIS A 181 -0.70 -13.31 3.69
C HIS A 181 -0.64 -12.21 2.61
N LEU A 182 -0.79 -10.95 3.02
CA LEU A 182 -0.74 -9.77 2.16
C LEU A 182 0.58 -9.01 2.37
N ASN A 183 1.02 -8.24 1.38
CA ASN A 183 2.19 -7.36 1.56
C ASN A 183 1.79 -6.12 2.39
N LYS A 184 2.73 -5.55 3.17
CA LYS A 184 2.52 -4.33 3.97
C LYS A 184 1.97 -3.17 3.13
N GLY A 185 2.45 -3.04 1.89
CA GLY A 185 1.95 -2.04 0.94
C GLY A 185 0.50 -2.26 0.51
N GLU A 186 0.09 -3.52 0.33
CA GLU A 186 -1.29 -3.86 -0.06
C GLU A 186 -2.26 -3.58 1.08
N VAL A 187 -1.89 -3.93 2.32
CA VAL A 187 -2.68 -3.62 3.52
C VAL A 187 -2.90 -2.11 3.65
N GLN A 188 -1.85 -1.31 3.45
CA GLN A 188 -1.95 0.15 3.49
C GLN A 188 -2.83 0.71 2.37
N LEU A 189 -2.70 0.19 1.14
CA LEU A 189 -3.51 0.60 0.00
C LEU A 189 -5.00 0.29 0.21
N ILE A 190 -5.31 -0.92 0.69
CA ILE A 190 -6.68 -1.35 0.99
C ILE A 190 -7.29 -0.44 2.06
N LEU A 191 -6.54 -0.10 3.10
CA LEU A 191 -7.02 0.78 4.17
C LEU A 191 -7.31 2.21 3.65
N GLN A 192 -6.43 2.75 2.80
CA GLN A 192 -6.64 4.04 2.15
C GLN A 192 -7.87 4.03 1.23
N LEU A 193 -8.03 2.97 0.44
CA LEU A 193 -9.14 2.82 -0.48
C LEU A 193 -10.47 2.67 0.28
N ALA A 194 -10.49 1.89 1.35
CA ALA A 194 -11.63 1.75 2.25
C ALA A 194 -12.02 3.10 2.89
N LYS A 195 -11.03 3.92 3.29
CA LYS A 195 -11.28 5.27 3.80
C LYS A 195 -11.88 6.21 2.74
N ARG A 196 -11.40 6.13 1.50
CA ARG A 196 -11.92 6.92 0.37
C ARG A 196 -13.33 6.52 -0.02
N GLU A 197 -13.67 5.24 0.06
CA GLU A 197 -15.01 4.72 -0.22
C GLU A 197 -16.05 5.28 0.76
N VAL A 198 -15.71 5.46 2.05
CA VAL A 198 -16.58 6.11 3.04
C VAL A 198 -16.85 7.55 2.68
N GLY A 199 -15.82 8.30 2.28
CA GLY A 199 -15.94 9.70 1.91
C GLY A 199 -16.68 9.95 0.59
N GLN A 200 -16.77 8.95 -0.29
CA GLN A 200 -17.58 9.02 -1.52
C GLN A 200 -19.06 8.65 -1.30
N ARG A 201 -19.40 8.09 -0.13
CA ARG A 201 -20.74 7.58 0.18
C ARG A 201 -21.45 8.37 1.29
N ALA A 202 -20.78 9.34 1.90
CA ALA A 202 -21.31 10.33 2.85
C ALA A 202 -21.60 11.64 2.12
#